data_AF-A0A662UM71-F1
#
_entry.id   AF-A0A662UM71-F1
#
_cell.length_a   1.000
_cell.length_b   1.000
_cell.length_c   1.000
_cell.angle_alpha   90.00
_cell.angle_beta   90.00
_cell.angle_gamma   90.00
#
_symmetry.space_group_name_H-M   'P 1'
#
loop_
_entity.id
_entity.type
_entity.pdbx_description
1 polymer ?
#
loop_
_entity_poly.entity_id
_entity_poly.type
_entity_poly.pdbx_seq_one_letter_code
_entity_poly.pdbx_strand_id
1 'polypeptide(L)'
;MMDLEAEIDGLSNEVRNFINEIRECIRSIRNVMASLDEIKGMLNRGEISKETYLTLRNEYRMKMIPYIEAYLGLRDKMEGYRDRLNLALTRIRLELRDLRKEMLLMDEKRARFDLRRRQERMVQDLLSELESLRKELDLSMELMMLEEYLNFLKENPDRVPKDRLYKYRDFINELLNRWSNEKIKLTERLEGLERKVSEINDEIRLNEIRFSLGEYDHGTYNERRIALEGQLNDVQNRIQQIQRTIEETDMRILRCSSLLEELGA
;
A
#
# COMPACT_ATOMS: atom_id res chain seq x y z
N MET A 1 32.42 5.56 -26.62
CA MET A 1 32.71 5.85 -25.19
C MET A 1 31.80 6.95 -24.64
N MET A 2 31.55 8.04 -25.39
CA MET A 2 30.45 9.01 -25.13
C MET A 2 29.05 8.37 -25.10
N ASP A 3 28.89 7.22 -25.77
CA ASP A 3 27.60 6.55 -25.97
C ASP A 3 26.95 6.05 -24.66
N LEU A 4 27.72 5.36 -23.80
CA LEU A 4 27.14 4.80 -22.55
C LEU A 4 26.86 5.88 -21.50
N GLU A 5 27.64 6.95 -21.47
CA GLU A 5 27.38 8.09 -20.56
C GLU A 5 26.08 8.80 -20.96
N ALA A 6 25.94 9.15 -22.25
CA ALA A 6 24.71 9.75 -22.77
C ALA A 6 23.51 8.81 -22.62
N GLU A 7 23.68 7.50 -22.81
CA GLU A 7 22.63 6.49 -22.62
C GLU A 7 22.17 6.44 -21.15
N ILE A 8 23.11 6.43 -20.19
CA ILE A 8 22.78 6.40 -18.75
C ILE A 8 22.08 7.69 -18.33
N ASP A 9 22.58 8.85 -18.77
CA ASP A 9 22.00 10.14 -18.40
C ASP A 9 20.61 10.31 -19.02
N GLY A 10 20.44 9.89 -20.28
CA GLY A 10 19.14 9.85 -20.96
C GLY A 10 18.14 8.95 -20.21
N LEU A 11 18.52 7.70 -19.91
CA LEU A 11 17.68 6.77 -19.16
C LEU A 11 17.34 7.33 -17.77
N SER A 12 18.29 7.95 -17.08
CA SER A 12 18.08 8.50 -15.75
C SER A 12 17.06 9.65 -15.76
N ASN A 13 17.12 10.52 -16.76
CA ASN A 13 16.15 11.59 -16.92
C ASN A 13 14.76 11.06 -17.30
N GLU A 14 14.66 10.07 -18.19
CA GLU A 14 13.40 9.39 -18.50
C GLU A 14 12.76 8.79 -17.24
N VAL A 15 13.55 8.06 -16.44
CA VAL A 15 13.05 7.42 -15.21
C VAL A 15 12.62 8.47 -14.18
N ARG A 16 13.36 9.57 -14.01
CA ARG A 16 12.96 10.65 -13.09
C ARG A 16 11.64 11.29 -13.50
N ASN A 17 11.44 11.54 -14.79
CA ASN A 17 10.17 12.07 -15.30
C ASN A 17 9.03 11.08 -15.03
N PHE A 18 9.25 9.80 -15.32
CA PHE A 18 8.29 8.74 -15.04
C PHE A 18 7.95 8.60 -13.54
N ILE A 19 8.94 8.71 -12.65
CA ILE A 19 8.76 8.74 -11.19
C ILE A 19 7.84 9.90 -10.78
N ASN A 20 8.07 11.09 -11.35
CA ASN A 20 7.24 12.26 -11.07
C ASN A 20 5.80 12.07 -11.57
N GLU A 21 5.61 11.53 -12.78
CA GLU A 21 4.29 11.19 -13.33
C GLU A 21 3.51 10.24 -12.41
N ILE A 22 4.16 9.18 -11.90
CA ILE A 22 3.53 8.27 -10.94
C ILE A 22 3.13 9.01 -9.66
N ARG A 23 4.03 9.82 -9.09
CA ARG A 23 3.74 10.55 -7.85
C ARG A 23 2.56 11.50 -8.01
N GLU A 24 2.48 12.22 -9.13
CA GLU A 24 1.36 13.10 -9.43
C GLU A 24 0.05 12.32 -9.61
N CYS A 25 0.11 11.16 -10.26
CA CYS A 25 -1.03 10.26 -10.40
C CYS A 25 -1.53 9.77 -9.03
N ILE A 26 -0.62 9.26 -8.19
CA ILE A 26 -0.92 8.80 -6.83
C ILE A 26 -1.50 9.93 -5.99
N ARG A 27 -0.93 11.14 -6.06
CA ARG A 27 -1.45 12.33 -5.36
C ARG A 27 -2.86 12.66 -5.80
N SER A 28 -3.13 12.60 -7.10
CA SER A 28 -4.46 12.89 -7.66
C SER A 28 -5.51 11.90 -7.16
N ILE A 29 -5.16 10.61 -7.14
CA ILE A 29 -6.01 9.56 -6.57
C ILE A 29 -6.28 9.85 -5.09
N ARG A 30 -5.23 10.05 -4.28
CA ARG A 30 -5.38 10.36 -2.83
C ARG A 30 -6.30 11.55 -2.57
N ASN A 31 -6.18 12.61 -3.37
CA ASN A 31 -7.03 13.78 -3.23
C ASN A 31 -8.51 13.45 -3.49
N VAL A 32 -8.82 12.68 -4.53
CA VAL A 32 -10.20 12.27 -4.84
C VAL A 32 -10.75 11.35 -3.74
N MET A 33 -9.94 10.41 -3.24
CA MET A 33 -10.34 9.54 -2.14
C MET A 33 -10.62 10.31 -0.85
N ALA A 34 -9.77 11.30 -0.52
CA ALA A 34 -10.00 12.17 0.63
C ALA A 34 -11.32 12.96 0.51
N SER A 35 -11.66 13.45 -0.69
CA SER A 35 -12.96 14.08 -0.94
C SER A 35 -14.13 13.09 -0.76
N LEU A 36 -13.97 11.84 -1.18
CA LEU A 36 -14.99 10.79 -0.96
C LEU A 36 -15.22 10.50 0.53
N ASP A 37 -14.15 10.47 1.33
CA ASP A 37 -14.26 10.31 2.78
C ASP A 37 -14.90 11.52 3.45
N GLU A 38 -14.59 12.73 2.98
CA GLU A 38 -15.17 13.98 3.48
C GLU A 38 -16.69 14.02 3.27
N ILE A 39 -17.18 13.73 2.05
CA ILE A 39 -18.62 13.71 1.77
C ILE A 39 -19.35 12.63 2.56
N LYS A 40 -18.69 11.48 2.83
CA LYS A 40 -19.25 10.43 3.71
C LYS A 40 -19.34 10.94 5.16
N GLY A 41 -18.34 11.70 5.60
CA GLY A 41 -18.37 12.40 6.89
C GLY A 41 -19.52 13.41 7.00
N MET A 42 -19.75 14.20 5.95
CA MET A 42 -20.87 15.16 5.90
C MET A 42 -22.23 14.45 6.00
N LEU A 43 -22.39 13.30 5.32
CA LEU A 43 -23.60 12.48 5.45
C LEU A 43 -23.80 11.99 6.89
N ASN A 44 -22.75 11.47 7.52
CA ASN A 44 -22.82 10.95 8.90
C ASN A 44 -23.15 12.05 9.92
N ARG A 45 -22.73 13.29 9.66
CA ARG A 45 -23.07 14.47 10.48
C ARG A 45 -24.44 15.07 10.16
N GLY A 46 -25.12 14.58 9.12
CA GLY A 46 -26.41 15.09 8.67
C GLY A 46 -26.34 16.43 7.93
N GLU A 47 -25.15 16.84 7.46
CA GLU A 47 -24.94 18.10 6.73
C GLU A 47 -25.48 18.05 5.29
N ILE A 48 -25.55 16.85 4.71
CA ILE A 48 -26.09 16.61 3.37
C ILE A 48 -27.11 15.48 3.39
N SER A 49 -28.05 15.54 2.44
CA SER A 49 -29.01 14.45 2.23
C SER A 49 -28.35 13.21 1.63
N LYS A 50 -28.99 12.05 1.78
CA LYS A 50 -28.56 10.79 1.14
C LYS A 50 -28.52 10.91 -0.39
N GLU A 51 -29.46 11.64 -0.98
CA GLU A 51 -29.53 11.85 -2.43
C GLU A 51 -28.37 12.72 -2.94
N THR A 52 -28.06 13.80 -2.21
CA THR A 52 -26.90 14.65 -2.48
C THR A 52 -25.60 13.86 -2.38
N TYR A 53 -25.45 13.03 -1.34
CA TYR A 53 -24.29 12.16 -1.16
C TYR A 53 -24.11 11.20 -2.34
N LEU A 54 -25.18 10.52 -2.79
CA LEU A 54 -25.10 9.59 -3.91
C LEU A 54 -24.67 10.28 -5.21
N THR A 55 -25.18 11.49 -5.46
CA THR A 55 -24.82 12.29 -6.63
C THR A 55 -23.34 12.67 -6.61
N LEU A 56 -22.88 13.28 -5.52
CA LEU A 56 -21.47 13.67 -5.35
C LEU A 56 -20.54 12.45 -5.41
N ARG A 57 -20.91 11.35 -4.75
CA ARG A 57 -20.12 10.10 -4.77
C ARG A 57 -19.91 9.61 -6.20
N ASN A 58 -20.96 9.63 -7.03
CA ASN A 58 -20.85 9.21 -8.42
C ASN A 58 -19.98 10.18 -9.24
N GLU A 59 -20.08 11.49 -9.03
CA GLU A 59 -19.22 12.47 -9.70
C GLU A 59 -17.74 12.27 -9.36
N TYR A 60 -17.40 12.10 -8.09
CA TYR A 60 -16.02 11.83 -7.65
C TYR A 60 -15.53 10.47 -8.14
N ARG A 61 -16.38 9.44 -8.15
CA ARG A 61 -16.06 8.13 -8.74
C ARG A 61 -15.66 8.28 -10.21
N MET A 62 -16.46 8.99 -11.00
CA MET A 62 -16.18 9.23 -12.42
C MET A 62 -14.93 10.06 -12.63
N LYS A 63 -14.67 11.05 -11.76
CA LYS A 63 -13.42 11.82 -11.76
C LYS A 63 -12.19 10.97 -11.44
N MET A 64 -12.35 9.89 -10.66
CA MET A 64 -11.26 9.00 -10.27
C MET A 64 -10.81 8.07 -11.41
N ILE A 65 -11.73 7.64 -12.27
CA ILE A 65 -11.48 6.63 -13.31
C ILE A 65 -10.25 6.95 -14.18
N PRO A 66 -10.08 8.16 -14.76
CA PRO A 66 -8.92 8.45 -15.59
C PRO A 66 -7.58 8.34 -14.85
N TYR A 67 -7.56 8.68 -13.54
CA TYR A 67 -6.36 8.53 -12.73
C TYR A 67 -6.04 7.06 -12.43
N ILE A 68 -7.07 6.22 -12.24
CA ILE A 68 -6.87 4.77 -12.08
C ILE A 68 -6.35 4.15 -13.38
N GLU A 69 -6.91 4.51 -14.53
CA GLU A 69 -6.43 4.07 -15.84
C GLU A 69 -4.97 4.46 -16.08
N ALA A 70 -4.62 5.71 -15.76
CA ALA A 70 -3.24 6.20 -15.84
C ALA A 70 -2.31 5.44 -14.88
N TYR A 71 -2.73 5.24 -13.63
CA TYR A 71 -1.95 4.50 -12.64
C TYR A 71 -1.66 3.07 -13.08
N LEU A 72 -2.67 2.34 -13.55
CA LEU A 72 -2.52 0.97 -14.05
C LEU A 72 -1.59 0.93 -15.29
N GLY A 73 -1.68 1.92 -16.18
CA GLY A 73 -0.77 2.04 -17.32
C GLY A 73 0.68 2.36 -16.92
N LEU A 74 0.88 3.23 -15.93
CA LEU A 74 2.20 3.54 -15.40
C LEU A 74 2.81 2.34 -14.66
N ARG A 75 1.99 1.60 -13.90
CA ARG A 75 2.38 0.38 -13.20
C ARG A 75 2.95 -0.66 -14.18
N ASP A 76 2.29 -0.89 -15.31
CA ASP A 76 2.78 -1.79 -16.36
C ASP A 76 4.14 -1.37 -16.92
N LYS A 77 4.37 -0.05 -17.08
CA LYS A 77 5.64 0.50 -17.59
C LYS A 77 6.78 0.44 -16.56
N MET A 78 6.46 0.38 -15.27
CA MET A 78 7.45 0.40 -14.19
C MET A 78 8.42 -0.78 -14.28
N GLU A 79 7.93 -1.96 -14.65
CA GLU A 79 8.75 -3.15 -14.82
C GLU A 79 9.76 -2.99 -15.97
N GLY A 80 9.35 -2.39 -17.09
CA GLY A 80 10.24 -2.09 -18.21
C GLY A 80 11.37 -1.11 -17.83
N TYR A 81 11.08 -0.08 -17.03
CA TYR A 81 12.12 0.82 -16.53
C TYR A 81 13.07 0.14 -15.54
N ARG A 82 12.55 -0.73 -14.66
CA ARG A 82 13.37 -1.52 -13.74
C ARG A 82 14.35 -2.40 -14.51
N ASP A 83 13.89 -3.08 -15.55
CA ASP A 83 14.74 -3.97 -16.36
C ASP A 83 15.82 -3.20 -17.12
N ARG A 84 15.47 -2.03 -17.69
CA ARG A 84 16.44 -1.11 -18.34
C ARG A 84 17.51 -0.62 -17.35
N LEU A 85 17.11 -0.23 -16.14
CA LEU A 85 18.05 0.19 -15.09
C LEU A 85 18.95 -0.95 -14.61
N ASN A 86 18.41 -2.16 -14.44
CA ASN A 86 19.19 -3.34 -14.08
C ASN A 86 20.23 -3.69 -15.15
N LEU A 87 19.86 -3.58 -16.43
CA LEU A 87 20.79 -3.75 -17.55
C LEU A 87 21.89 -2.69 -17.52
N ALA A 88 21.53 -1.42 -17.33
CA ALA A 88 22.48 -0.31 -17.20
C ALA A 88 23.44 -0.52 -16.02
N LEU A 89 22.90 -0.91 -14.86
CA LEU A 89 23.69 -1.22 -13.66
C LEU A 89 24.69 -2.35 -13.91
N THR A 90 24.25 -3.40 -14.62
CA THR A 90 25.11 -4.54 -14.98
C THR A 90 26.26 -4.08 -15.90
N ARG A 91 25.98 -3.26 -16.91
CA ARG A 91 27.00 -2.68 -17.80
C ARG A 91 28.00 -1.80 -17.03
N ILE A 92 27.51 -0.94 -16.14
CA ILE A 92 28.35 -0.08 -15.28
C ILE A 92 29.29 -0.93 -14.41
N ARG A 93 28.77 -2.00 -13.79
CA ARG A 93 29.56 -2.90 -12.93
C ARG A 93 30.62 -3.67 -13.70
N LEU A 94 30.34 -4.07 -14.95
CA LEU A 94 31.33 -4.67 -15.83
C LEU A 94 32.46 -3.67 -16.15
N GLU A 95 32.13 -2.44 -16.57
CA GLU A 95 33.15 -1.41 -16.82
C GLU A 95 33.97 -1.07 -15.56
N LEU A 96 33.33 -0.97 -14.38
CA LEU A 96 34.03 -0.74 -13.12
C LEU A 96 35.01 -1.87 -12.78
N ARG A 97 34.65 -3.12 -13.08
CA ARG A 97 35.54 -4.28 -12.88
C ARG A 97 36.76 -4.21 -13.79
N ASP A 98 36.58 -3.81 -15.04
CA ASP A 98 37.67 -3.69 -16.01
C ASP A 98 38.57 -2.49 -15.67
N LEU A 99 37.98 -1.33 -15.37
CA LEU A 99 38.71 -0.14 -14.91
C LEU A 99 39.49 -0.40 -13.63
N ARG A 100 38.98 -1.22 -12.70
CA ARG A 100 39.68 -1.61 -11.47
C ARG A 100 40.96 -2.40 -11.75
N LYS A 101 40.97 -3.27 -12.77
CA LYS A 101 42.17 -4.02 -13.18
C LYS A 101 43.23 -3.11 -13.80
N GLU A 102 42.80 -2.02 -14.42
CA GLU A 102 43.65 -1.05 -15.13
C GLU A 102 44.05 0.18 -14.29
N MET A 103 43.56 0.27 -13.05
CA MET A 103 43.62 1.46 -12.17
C MET A 103 45.05 1.86 -11.76
N LEU A 104 46.04 1.02 -12.04
CA LEU A 104 47.45 1.23 -11.70
C LEU A 104 48.19 2.20 -12.64
N LEU A 105 47.56 2.73 -13.71
CA LEU A 105 48.33 3.26 -14.83
C LEU A 105 48.20 4.77 -15.16
N MET A 106 47.11 5.52 -14.87
CA MET A 106 47.01 6.98 -15.16
C MET A 106 45.86 7.72 -14.43
N ASP A 107 45.96 9.06 -14.30
CA ASP A 107 44.95 9.94 -13.69
C ASP A 107 43.61 10.00 -14.45
N GLU A 108 43.62 9.93 -15.79
CA GLU A 108 42.38 9.90 -16.60
C GLU A 108 41.52 8.66 -16.30
N LYS A 109 42.16 7.52 -16.00
CA LYS A 109 41.45 6.28 -15.64
C LYS A 109 40.79 6.39 -14.26
N ARG A 110 41.36 7.17 -13.33
CA ARG A 110 40.75 7.47 -12.03
C ARG A 110 39.49 8.32 -12.19
N ALA A 111 39.55 9.39 -13.00
CA ALA A 111 38.39 10.22 -13.28
C ALA A 111 37.22 9.42 -13.88
N ARG A 112 37.53 8.51 -14.82
CA ARG A 112 36.53 7.60 -15.42
C ARG A 112 35.95 6.61 -14.41
N PHE A 113 36.78 6.05 -13.52
CA PHE A 113 36.31 5.18 -12.44
C PHE A 113 35.34 5.91 -11.50
N ASP A 114 35.67 7.14 -11.09
CA ASP A 114 34.83 7.94 -10.20
C ASP A 114 33.51 8.35 -10.87
N LEU A 115 33.53 8.67 -12.16
CA LEU A 115 32.31 8.90 -12.95
C LEU A 115 31.41 7.65 -12.95
N ARG A 116 31.94 6.48 -13.28
CA ARG A 116 31.16 5.23 -13.29
C ARG A 116 30.61 4.87 -11.90
N ARG A 117 31.36 5.15 -10.83
CA ARG A 117 30.89 4.95 -9.45
C ARG A 117 29.79 5.93 -9.05
N ARG A 118 29.76 7.14 -9.61
CA ARG A 118 28.64 8.07 -9.44
C ARG A 118 27.39 7.58 -10.17
N GLN A 119 27.56 7.12 -11.42
CA GLN A 119 26.46 6.54 -12.21
C GLN A 119 25.89 5.27 -11.56
N GLU A 120 26.74 4.41 -11.01
CA GLU A 120 26.28 3.22 -10.28
C GLU A 120 25.35 3.59 -9.12
N ARG A 121 25.77 4.56 -8.29
CA ARG A 121 24.96 5.06 -7.17
C ARG A 121 23.64 5.66 -7.64
N MET A 122 23.70 6.53 -8.64
CA MET A 122 22.49 7.15 -9.21
C MET A 122 21.48 6.10 -9.71
N VAL A 123 21.93 5.08 -10.44
CA VAL A 123 21.05 4.01 -10.94
C VAL A 123 20.47 3.18 -9.78
N GLN A 124 21.26 2.91 -8.74
CA GLN A 124 20.78 2.25 -7.52
C GLN A 124 19.74 3.08 -6.77
N ASP A 125 19.94 4.39 -6.68
CA ASP A 125 19.00 5.32 -6.06
C ASP A 125 17.67 5.31 -6.84
N LEU A 126 17.72 5.38 -8.17
CA LEU A 126 16.52 5.30 -9.02
C LEU A 126 15.78 3.96 -8.91
N LEU A 127 16.52 2.83 -8.85
CA LEU A 127 15.92 1.52 -8.62
C LEU A 127 15.20 1.47 -7.26
N SER A 128 15.85 1.96 -6.21
CA SER A 128 15.28 2.02 -4.87
C SER A 128 14.05 2.93 -4.82
N GLU A 129 14.08 4.05 -5.55
CA GLU A 129 12.96 4.96 -5.69
C GLU A 129 11.76 4.29 -6.40
N LEU A 130 11.98 3.58 -7.51
CA LEU A 130 10.92 2.81 -8.18
C LEU A 130 10.31 1.73 -7.27
N GLU A 131 11.14 1.01 -6.50
CA GLU A 131 10.65 0.02 -5.54
C GLU A 131 9.81 0.64 -4.43
N SER A 132 10.18 1.84 -3.98
CA SER A 132 9.41 2.59 -2.98
C SER A 132 8.05 3.04 -3.52
N LEU A 133 7.98 3.49 -4.78
CA LEU A 133 6.73 3.92 -5.42
C LEU A 133 5.70 2.80 -5.51
N ARG A 134 6.14 1.55 -5.73
CA ARG A 134 5.24 0.38 -5.76
C ARG A 134 4.48 0.19 -4.44
N LYS A 135 5.03 0.68 -3.32
CA LYS A 135 4.44 0.57 -1.98
C LYS A 135 3.82 1.86 -1.48
N GLU A 136 3.77 2.91 -2.30
CA GLU A 136 3.31 4.22 -1.84
C GLU A 136 1.80 4.23 -1.58
N LEU A 137 1.03 3.47 -2.35
CA LEU A 137 -0.37 3.23 -2.06
C LEU A 137 -0.51 2.05 -1.10
N ASP A 138 -1.30 2.26 -0.05
CA ASP A 138 -1.63 1.17 0.86
C ASP A 138 -2.58 0.18 0.17
N LEU A 139 -2.61 -1.04 0.71
CA LEU A 139 -3.40 -2.15 0.19
C LEU A 139 -4.90 -1.80 0.09
N SER A 140 -5.43 -1.05 1.06
CA SER A 140 -6.84 -0.68 1.12
C SER A 140 -7.22 0.26 -0.03
N MET A 141 -6.36 1.24 -0.32
CA MET A 141 -6.51 2.17 -1.44
C MET A 141 -6.43 1.44 -2.78
N GLU A 142 -5.44 0.55 -2.97
CA GLU A 142 -5.29 -0.24 -4.20
C GLU A 142 -6.51 -1.12 -4.46
N LEU A 143 -7.02 -1.81 -3.44
CA LEU A 143 -8.23 -2.61 -3.55
C LEU A 143 -9.46 -1.76 -3.85
N MET A 144 -9.60 -0.60 -3.21
CA MET A 144 -10.75 0.27 -3.46
C MET A 144 -10.73 0.85 -4.87
N MET A 145 -9.59 1.34 -5.34
CA MET A 145 -9.43 1.81 -6.71
C MET A 145 -9.76 0.72 -7.72
N LEU A 146 -9.24 -0.49 -7.49
CA LEU A 146 -9.48 -1.61 -8.38
C LEU A 146 -10.96 -2.01 -8.38
N GLU A 147 -11.59 -2.11 -7.20
CA GLU A 147 -13.02 -2.39 -7.07
C GLU A 147 -13.86 -1.36 -7.84
N GLU A 148 -13.60 -0.07 -7.66
CA GLU A 148 -14.33 1.01 -8.32
C GLU A 148 -14.16 0.98 -9.84
N TYR A 149 -12.94 0.69 -10.29
CA TYR A 149 -12.62 0.56 -11.71
C TYR A 149 -13.25 -0.69 -12.34
N LEU A 150 -13.25 -1.84 -11.67
CA LEU A 150 -13.90 -3.05 -12.16
C LEU A 150 -15.41 -2.90 -12.23
N ASN A 151 -16.03 -2.25 -11.24
CA ASN A 151 -17.45 -1.90 -11.31
C ASN A 151 -17.73 -0.96 -12.50
N PHE A 152 -16.82 -0.02 -12.78
CA PHE A 152 -16.96 0.88 -13.91
C PHE A 152 -16.83 0.12 -15.26
N LEU A 153 -15.95 -0.88 -15.36
CA LEU A 153 -15.84 -1.76 -16.52
C LEU A 153 -17.06 -2.66 -16.70
N LYS A 154 -17.67 -3.12 -15.61
CA LYS A 154 -18.95 -3.86 -15.66
C LYS A 154 -20.07 -3.03 -16.29
N GLU A 155 -20.09 -1.73 -16.00
CA GLU A 155 -21.02 -0.78 -16.61
C GLU A 155 -20.62 -0.41 -18.07
N ASN A 156 -19.35 -0.62 -18.46
CA ASN A 156 -18.77 -0.18 -19.74
C ASN A 156 -17.84 -1.25 -20.36
N PRO A 157 -18.37 -2.40 -20.79
CA PRO A 157 -17.56 -3.58 -21.14
C PRO A 157 -16.64 -3.38 -22.35
N ASP A 158 -16.98 -2.47 -23.27
CA ASP A 158 -16.21 -2.23 -24.51
C ASP A 158 -14.97 -1.36 -24.30
N ARG A 159 -14.79 -0.78 -23.10
CA ARG A 159 -13.73 0.19 -22.84
C ARG A 159 -12.33 -0.42 -22.74
N VAL A 160 -12.24 -1.70 -22.39
CA VAL A 160 -10.96 -2.39 -22.19
C VAL A 160 -10.94 -3.73 -22.93
N PRO A 161 -9.90 -4.02 -23.72
CA PRO A 161 -9.74 -5.34 -24.34
C PRO A 161 -9.71 -6.43 -23.28
N LYS A 162 -10.40 -7.55 -23.54
CA LYS A 162 -10.47 -8.68 -22.60
C LYS A 162 -9.10 -9.21 -22.19
N ASP A 163 -8.12 -9.16 -23.08
CA ASP A 163 -6.74 -9.58 -22.79
C ASP A 163 -6.08 -8.78 -21.65
N ARG A 164 -6.56 -7.56 -21.38
CA ARG A 164 -6.07 -6.73 -20.27
C ARG A 164 -6.64 -7.15 -18.93
N LEU A 165 -7.74 -7.92 -18.89
CA LEU A 165 -8.32 -8.43 -17.66
C LEU A 165 -7.38 -9.41 -16.94
N TYR A 166 -6.56 -10.17 -17.67
CA TYR A 166 -5.52 -11.03 -17.08
C TYR A 166 -4.51 -10.23 -16.25
N LYS A 167 -4.13 -9.02 -16.70
CA LYS A 167 -3.24 -8.15 -15.91
C LYS A 167 -3.89 -7.66 -14.61
N TYR A 168 -5.21 -7.44 -14.62
CA TYR A 168 -5.94 -7.09 -13.40
C TYR A 168 -6.06 -8.28 -12.46
N ARG A 169 -6.21 -9.51 -12.99
CA ARG A 169 -6.11 -10.73 -12.19
C ARG A 169 -4.73 -10.87 -11.55
N ASP A 170 -3.66 -10.65 -12.30
CA ASP A 170 -2.29 -10.67 -11.76
C ASP A 170 -2.11 -9.61 -10.68
N PHE A 171 -2.71 -8.43 -10.86
CA PHE A 171 -2.70 -7.39 -9.84
C PHE A 171 -3.46 -7.80 -8.58
N ILE A 172 -4.65 -8.39 -8.68
CA ILE A 172 -5.37 -8.95 -7.52
C ILE A 172 -4.53 -10.02 -6.82
N ASN A 173 -3.88 -10.91 -7.57
CA ASN A 173 -3.04 -11.96 -6.99
C ASN A 173 -1.86 -11.36 -6.20
N GLU A 174 -1.27 -10.26 -6.67
CA GLU A 174 -0.27 -9.53 -5.91
C GLU A 174 -0.85 -8.92 -4.63
N LEU A 175 -2.03 -8.29 -4.70
CA LEU A 175 -2.72 -7.71 -3.54
C LEU A 175 -3.10 -8.80 -2.53
N LEU A 176 -3.55 -9.97 -3.00
CA LEU A 176 -3.82 -11.17 -2.20
C LEU A 176 -2.58 -11.65 -1.45
N ASN A 177 -1.42 -11.72 -2.13
CA ASN A 177 -0.17 -12.13 -1.50
C ASN A 177 0.28 -11.12 -0.42
N ARG A 178 0.15 -9.83 -0.69
CA ARG A 178 0.41 -8.77 0.30
C ARG A 178 -0.54 -8.88 1.48
N TRP A 179 -1.82 -9.06 1.19
CA TRP A 179 -2.87 -9.22 2.20
C TRP A 179 -2.62 -10.43 3.08
N SER A 180 -2.26 -11.58 2.50
CA SER A 180 -1.95 -12.79 3.28
C SER A 180 -0.85 -12.52 4.31
N ASN A 181 0.20 -11.78 3.94
CA ASN A 181 1.28 -11.41 4.85
C ASN A 181 0.82 -10.42 5.94
N GLU A 182 -0.03 -9.46 5.61
CA GLU A 182 -0.61 -8.52 6.59
C GLU A 182 -1.60 -9.22 7.54
N LYS A 183 -2.46 -10.09 6.99
CA LYS A 183 -3.45 -10.88 7.72
C LYS A 183 -2.78 -11.78 8.76
N ILE A 184 -1.67 -12.45 8.43
CA ILE A 184 -0.90 -13.23 9.42
C ILE A 184 -0.49 -12.36 10.61
N LYS A 185 0.07 -11.16 10.37
CA LYS A 185 0.48 -10.23 11.44
C LYS A 185 -0.72 -9.75 12.27
N LEU A 186 -1.87 -9.51 11.62
CA LEU A 186 -3.09 -9.11 12.32
C LEU A 186 -3.63 -10.26 13.18
N THR A 187 -3.58 -11.50 12.70
CA THR A 187 -3.97 -12.69 13.47
C THR A 187 -3.05 -12.91 14.66
N GLU A 188 -1.73 -12.81 14.49
CA GLU A 188 -0.78 -12.88 15.61
C GLU A 188 -1.07 -11.80 16.67
N ARG A 189 -1.42 -10.59 16.23
CA ARG A 189 -1.81 -9.50 17.12
C ARG A 189 -3.14 -9.78 17.82
N LEU A 190 -4.11 -10.39 17.15
CA LEU A 190 -5.37 -10.83 17.76
C LEU A 190 -5.12 -11.85 18.87
N GLU A 191 -4.32 -12.89 18.60
CA GLU A 191 -3.97 -13.89 19.61
C GLU A 191 -3.31 -13.25 20.84
N GLY A 192 -2.42 -12.27 20.63
CA GLY A 192 -1.81 -11.52 21.73
C GLY A 192 -2.81 -10.71 22.55
N LEU A 193 -3.80 -10.07 21.89
CA LEU A 193 -4.86 -9.33 22.57
C LEU A 193 -5.83 -10.28 23.30
N GLU A 194 -6.15 -11.44 22.74
CA GLU A 194 -7.00 -12.46 23.37
C GLU A 194 -6.36 -13.03 24.64
N ARG A 195 -5.04 -13.28 24.63
CA ARG A 195 -4.30 -13.64 25.85
C ARG A 195 -4.40 -12.55 26.90
N LYS A 196 -4.23 -11.28 26.50
CA LYS A 196 -4.38 -10.13 27.40
C LYS A 196 -5.79 -9.99 27.97
N VAL A 197 -6.84 -10.32 27.20
CA VAL A 197 -8.21 -10.39 27.70
C VAL A 197 -8.31 -11.45 28.80
N SER A 198 -7.72 -12.63 28.61
CA SER A 198 -7.70 -13.69 29.63
C SER A 198 -6.99 -13.22 30.90
N GLU A 199 -5.81 -12.60 30.77
CA GLU A 199 -5.03 -12.06 31.90
C GLU A 199 -5.83 -11.03 32.69
N ILE A 200 -6.44 -10.04 32.02
CA ILE A 200 -7.26 -9.01 32.70
C ILE A 200 -8.47 -9.65 33.40
N ASN A 201 -9.12 -10.63 32.77
CA ASN A 201 -10.24 -11.33 33.42
C ASN A 201 -9.81 -12.10 34.67
N ASP A 202 -8.63 -12.71 34.66
CA ASP A 202 -8.07 -13.38 35.84
C ASP A 202 -7.70 -12.37 36.94
N GLU A 203 -7.20 -11.18 36.58
CA GLU A 203 -6.97 -10.08 37.52
C GLU A 203 -8.26 -9.53 38.13
N ILE A 204 -9.33 -9.40 37.34
CA ILE A 204 -10.66 -9.01 37.83
C ILE A 204 -11.16 -10.02 38.86
N ARG A 205 -11.09 -11.33 38.54
CA ARG A 205 -11.47 -12.40 39.48
C ARG A 205 -10.63 -12.37 40.75
N LEU A 206 -9.32 -12.15 40.63
CA LEU A 206 -8.43 -12.04 41.79
C LEU A 206 -8.82 -10.84 42.66
N ASN A 207 -9.16 -9.70 42.06
CA ASN A 207 -9.62 -8.52 42.78
C ASN A 207 -10.93 -8.78 43.54
N GLU A 208 -11.87 -9.52 42.95
CA GLU A 208 -13.11 -9.97 43.61
C GLU A 208 -12.85 -10.92 44.78
N ILE A 209 -11.94 -11.89 44.61
CA ILE A 209 -11.56 -12.83 45.68
C ILE A 209 -10.93 -12.08 46.86
N ARG A 210 -9.99 -11.16 46.61
CA ARG A 210 -9.32 -10.37 47.66
C ARG A 210 -10.29 -9.47 48.42
N PHE A 211 -11.23 -8.85 47.72
CA PHE A 211 -12.32 -8.12 48.36
C PHE A 211 -13.18 -9.04 49.24
N SER A 212 -13.54 -10.23 48.73
CA SER A 212 -14.34 -11.22 49.48
C SER A 212 -13.64 -11.75 50.73
N LEU A 213 -12.31 -11.85 50.70
CA LEU A 213 -11.49 -12.21 51.86
C LEU A 213 -11.29 -11.06 52.86
N GLY A 214 -11.77 -9.85 52.54
CA GLY A 214 -11.63 -8.66 53.37
C GLY A 214 -10.26 -8.00 53.28
N GLU A 215 -9.42 -8.36 52.29
CA GLU A 215 -8.11 -7.72 52.08
C GLU A 215 -8.25 -6.29 51.52
N TYR A 216 -9.36 -6.01 50.81
CA TYR A 216 -9.68 -4.71 50.25
C TYR A 216 -10.95 -4.13 50.89
N ASP A 217 -10.92 -2.83 51.13
CA ASP A 217 -12.11 -2.06 51.41
C ASP A 217 -12.89 -1.79 50.11
N HIS A 218 -14.13 -1.29 50.26
CA HIS A 218 -14.99 -0.99 49.11
C HIS A 218 -14.36 0.04 48.16
N GLY A 219 -13.61 1.02 48.68
CA GLY A 219 -12.92 2.03 47.88
C GLY A 219 -11.87 1.41 46.97
N THR A 220 -10.92 0.67 47.55
CA THR A 220 -9.82 0.03 46.82
C THR A 220 -10.34 -0.98 45.79
N TYR A 221 -11.35 -1.78 46.16
CA TYR A 221 -11.95 -2.75 45.23
C TYR A 221 -12.56 -2.05 44.00
N ASN A 222 -13.37 -1.01 44.21
CA ASN A 222 -14.06 -0.32 43.12
C ASN A 222 -13.09 0.41 42.20
N GLU A 223 -12.08 1.10 42.76
CA GLU A 223 -11.06 1.79 41.96
C GLU A 223 -10.32 0.81 41.03
N ARG A 224 -9.88 -0.33 41.57
CA ARG A 224 -9.20 -1.37 40.78
C ARG A 224 -10.11 -2.01 39.75
N ARG A 225 -11.36 -2.29 40.13
CA ARG A 225 -12.36 -2.87 39.22
C ARG A 225 -12.59 -1.96 38.03
N ILE A 226 -12.85 -0.66 38.26
CA ILE A 226 -13.10 0.32 37.18
C ILE A 226 -11.87 0.41 36.26
N ALA A 227 -10.66 0.42 36.81
CA ALA A 227 -9.43 0.45 36.02
C ALA A 227 -9.29 -0.80 35.13
N LEU A 228 -9.52 -1.99 35.68
CA LEU A 228 -9.44 -3.26 34.96
C LEU A 228 -10.54 -3.39 33.89
N GLU A 229 -11.78 -3.00 34.21
CA GLU A 229 -12.89 -2.96 33.24
C GLU A 229 -12.61 -1.97 32.11
N GLY A 230 -11.99 -0.81 32.41
CA GLY A 230 -11.54 0.14 31.41
C GLY A 230 -10.49 -0.46 30.46
N GLN A 231 -9.48 -1.13 31.01
CA GLN A 231 -8.47 -1.83 30.21
C GLN A 231 -9.07 -2.96 29.36
N LEU A 232 -10.02 -3.71 29.92
CA LEU A 232 -10.71 -4.78 29.20
C LEU A 232 -11.46 -4.23 27.99
N ASN A 233 -12.23 -3.14 28.19
CA ASN A 233 -12.96 -2.48 27.11
C ASN A 233 -12.01 -1.97 26.01
N ASP A 234 -10.88 -1.37 26.37
CA ASP A 234 -9.88 -0.91 25.40
C ASP A 234 -9.30 -2.06 24.56
N VAL A 235 -9.01 -3.19 25.19
CA VAL A 235 -8.48 -4.37 24.50
C VAL A 235 -9.56 -4.97 23.58
N GLN A 236 -10.80 -5.08 24.05
CA GLN A 236 -11.93 -5.58 23.25
C GLN A 236 -12.21 -4.68 22.04
N ASN A 237 -12.17 -3.36 22.20
CA ASN A 237 -12.34 -2.41 21.10
C ASN A 237 -11.24 -2.60 20.02
N ARG A 238 -9.99 -2.84 20.43
CA ARG A 238 -8.89 -3.12 19.50
C ARG A 238 -9.08 -4.45 18.76
N ILE A 239 -9.56 -5.49 19.44
CA ILE A 239 -9.90 -6.78 18.81
C ILE A 239 -10.95 -6.56 17.72
N GLN A 240 -12.05 -5.88 18.06
CA GLN A 240 -13.13 -5.59 17.10
C GLN A 240 -12.64 -4.77 15.90
N GLN A 241 -11.77 -3.78 16.13
CA GLN A 241 -11.19 -2.98 15.05
C GLN A 241 -10.36 -3.83 14.07
N ILE A 242 -9.52 -4.73 14.60
CA ILE A 242 -8.71 -5.62 13.76
C ILE A 242 -9.61 -6.59 12.99
N GLN A 243 -10.60 -7.21 13.66
CA GLN A 243 -11.54 -8.13 13.01
C GLN A 243 -12.29 -7.46 11.86
N ARG A 244 -12.84 -6.25 12.09
CA ARG A 244 -13.49 -5.46 11.02
C ARG A 244 -12.55 -5.18 9.85
N THR A 245 -11.29 -4.83 10.14
CA THR A 245 -10.29 -4.57 9.09
C THR A 245 -10.04 -5.83 8.24
N ILE A 246 -9.97 -7.00 8.87
CA ILE A 246 -9.79 -8.29 8.18
C ILE A 246 -11.02 -8.58 7.30
N GLU A 247 -12.22 -8.50 7.86
CA GLU A 247 -13.47 -8.77 7.17
C GLU A 247 -13.70 -7.82 5.99
N GLU A 248 -13.49 -6.51 6.18
CA GLU A 248 -13.66 -5.51 5.13
C GLU A 248 -12.70 -5.75 3.96
N THR A 249 -11.45 -6.11 4.25
CA THR A 249 -10.42 -6.36 3.23
C THR A 249 -10.68 -7.67 2.49
N ASP A 250 -11.00 -8.75 3.22
CA ASP A 250 -11.38 -10.05 2.63
C ASP A 250 -12.59 -9.87 1.69
N MET A 251 -13.62 -9.13 2.14
CA MET A 251 -14.81 -8.87 1.34
C MET A 251 -14.51 -8.04 0.09
N ARG A 252 -13.62 -7.05 0.16
CA ARG A 252 -13.19 -6.28 -1.02
C ARG A 252 -12.48 -7.14 -2.04
N ILE A 253 -11.56 -7.99 -1.59
CA ILE A 253 -10.83 -8.93 -2.45
C ILE A 253 -11.82 -9.87 -3.15
N LEU A 254 -12.76 -10.46 -2.41
CA LEU A 254 -13.80 -11.32 -2.97
C LEU A 254 -14.65 -10.60 -4.03
N ARG A 255 -15.05 -9.35 -3.77
CA ARG A 255 -15.79 -8.54 -4.75
C ARG A 255 -14.96 -8.27 -6.00
N CYS A 256 -13.69 -7.91 -5.87
CA CYS A 256 -12.81 -7.69 -7.02
C CYS A 256 -12.64 -8.97 -7.85
N SER A 257 -12.41 -10.12 -7.20
CA SER A 257 -12.29 -11.41 -7.88
C SER A 257 -13.58 -11.79 -8.61
N SER A 258 -14.73 -11.64 -7.95
CA SER A 258 -16.04 -11.92 -8.56
C SER A 258 -16.32 -11.00 -9.75
N LEU A 259 -16.00 -9.70 -9.66
CA LEU A 259 -16.14 -8.77 -10.79
C LEU A 259 -15.26 -9.16 -11.98
N LEU A 260 -14.03 -9.65 -11.74
CA LEU A 260 -13.18 -10.15 -12.82
C LEU A 260 -13.75 -11.40 -13.49
N GLU A 261 -14.30 -12.33 -12.72
CA GLU A 261 -14.96 -13.53 -13.26
C GLU A 261 -16.18 -13.15 -14.11
N GLU A 262 -17.01 -12.20 -13.64
CA GLU A 262 -18.15 -11.68 -14.40
C GLU A 262 -17.73 -11.00 -15.72
N LEU A 263 -16.58 -10.33 -15.73
CA LEU A 263 -16.02 -9.68 -16.92
C LEU A 263 -15.37 -10.68 -17.90
N GLY A 264 -15.27 -11.96 -17.52
CA GLY A 264 -14.72 -13.03 -18.35
C GLY A 264 -13.20 -13.15 -18.33
N ALA A 265 -12.56 -12.71 -17.24
CA ALA A 265 -11.14 -12.96 -16.97
C ALA A 265 -10.88 -14.44 -16.66
#